data_AF-A0A6G3UGM4-F1
#
_entry.id   AF-A0A6G3UGM4-F1
#
_cell.length_a   1.000
_cell.length_b   1.000
_cell.length_c   1.000
_cell.angle_alpha   90.00
_cell.angle_beta   90.00
_cell.angle_gamma   90.00
#
_symmetry.space_group_name_H-M   'P 1'
#
loop_
_entity.id
_entity.type
_entity.pdbx_description
1 polymer ?
#
loop_
_entity_poly.entity_id
_entity_poly.type
_entity_poly.pdbx_seq_one_letter_code
_entity_poly.pdbx_strand_id
1 'polypeptide(L)'
;MSRLTFPRRLAFTASASLGAFCLTVLPAAATATPAQIATSKTNGVAYLKSLQASDGSYAGPGLSNEWAFSALAAAGTAAVDVTPGGDTTKNARSVYRNLLATVAWPSASPVVTDYERATLNAYAAGIDPSRVSASRNLIGDIYGYWQTAEPGYFGPSANFNGTVFAALALGGAKTQAGAQRIPQSLRNALITRIRANQHDDGGWNYSKAEGDPAQLATTSDIDMTGAAMAALCVSGVANTDTDITQAKAFLKSKLIPASGAFNAMFGINTDSNGWAVSGLNACGINPQTGDFLTSAGKTPVDFLIAQQFKPGGGFKYLPSDTAPSAYASVDGLRAVAGGGFTAAPPVPVTSGAPQWVAQSAFASGTATQLALTVDDGTGGLKVCSVAFTPTGATTTLGAVLDAATTAATPTGCVSGVTPASGTGTLTSLNGKANSGSNTWKVSVDGSSFAGATRGKVINAGDTIALRWGS
;
A
#
# COMPACT_ATOMS: atom_id res chain seq x y z
N MET A 1 27.63 98.23 -26.73
CA MET A 1 28.32 97.97 -28.01
C MET A 1 28.65 96.48 -28.08
N SER A 2 28.35 95.84 -29.22
CA SER A 2 28.86 94.56 -29.80
C SER A 2 29.01 93.33 -28.88
N ARG A 3 28.18 92.28 -29.00
CA ARG A 3 28.21 91.13 -29.96
C ARG A 3 29.52 90.31 -29.99
N LEU A 4 29.32 88.99 -29.76
CA LEU A 4 30.06 87.80 -30.28
C LEU A 4 31.41 87.50 -29.57
N THR A 5 31.85 86.28 -29.20
CA THR A 5 31.45 84.90 -29.59
C THR A 5 32.21 83.78 -28.80
N PHE A 6 31.54 82.62 -28.62
CA PHE A 6 32.00 81.20 -28.70
C PHE A 6 32.82 80.53 -27.53
N PRO A 7 32.91 79.17 -27.43
CA PRO A 7 31.85 78.24 -26.96
C PRO A 7 32.34 77.02 -26.10
N ARG A 8 31.35 76.17 -25.73
CA ARG A 8 31.43 74.68 -25.65
C ARG A 8 32.29 74.03 -24.54
N ARG A 9 31.62 73.34 -23.60
CA ARG A 9 31.38 71.87 -23.60
C ARG A 9 30.62 71.45 -22.33
N LEU A 10 29.49 70.78 -22.54
CA LEU A 10 28.69 70.10 -21.51
C LEU A 10 29.46 68.89 -20.97
N ALA A 11 29.63 68.82 -19.65
CA ALA A 11 30.14 67.65 -18.97
C ALA A 11 28.99 66.66 -18.72
N PHE A 12 29.07 65.47 -19.32
CA PHE A 12 28.26 64.32 -18.94
C PHE A 12 28.94 63.62 -17.75
N THR A 13 28.32 63.70 -16.57
CA THR A 13 28.64 62.81 -15.44
C THR A 13 27.98 61.46 -15.66
N ALA A 14 28.79 60.41 -15.86
CA ALA A 14 28.33 59.03 -15.89
C ALA A 14 28.09 58.52 -14.46
N SER A 15 26.85 58.18 -14.15
CA SER A 15 26.49 57.46 -12.93
C SER A 15 26.75 55.97 -13.14
N ALA A 16 27.74 55.42 -12.43
CA ALA A 16 27.99 53.98 -12.38
C ALA A 16 26.94 53.33 -11.46
N SER A 17 25.93 52.69 -12.04
CA SER A 17 25.00 51.81 -11.34
C SER A 17 25.63 50.42 -11.20
N LEU A 18 26.06 50.08 -9.98
CA LEU A 18 26.41 48.72 -9.56
C LEU A 18 25.14 47.86 -9.58
N GLY A 19 24.97 47.04 -10.61
CA GLY A 19 23.93 46.03 -10.67
C GLY A 19 24.27 44.88 -9.72
N ALA A 20 23.50 44.77 -8.63
CA ALA A 20 23.49 43.57 -7.81
C ALA A 20 22.87 42.42 -8.64
N PHE A 21 23.71 41.50 -9.10
CA PHE A 21 23.23 40.22 -9.61
C PHE A 21 22.59 39.46 -8.44
N CYS A 22 21.26 39.45 -8.39
CA CYS A 22 20.53 38.44 -7.64
C CYS A 22 20.86 37.08 -8.29
N LEU A 23 21.83 36.36 -7.71
CA LEU A 23 22.01 34.93 -7.92
C LEU A 23 20.73 34.26 -7.44
N THR A 24 19.78 34.04 -8.35
CA THR A 24 18.67 33.12 -8.12
C THR A 24 19.32 31.75 -7.98
N VAL A 25 19.44 31.28 -6.74
CA VAL A 25 19.85 29.90 -6.45
C VAL A 25 18.83 29.03 -7.14
N LEU A 26 19.22 28.40 -8.25
CA LEU A 26 18.38 27.42 -8.93
C LEU A 26 18.02 26.37 -7.87
N PRO A 27 16.72 26.05 -7.67
CA PRO A 27 16.35 24.99 -6.76
C PRO A 27 17.13 23.74 -7.16
N ALA A 28 17.73 23.08 -6.19
CA ALA A 28 18.58 21.93 -6.43
C ALA A 28 17.79 20.89 -7.22
N ALA A 29 18.11 20.77 -8.51
CA ALA A 29 17.35 19.95 -9.44
C ALA A 29 17.55 18.47 -9.12
N ALA A 30 16.50 17.67 -9.31
CA ALA A 30 16.60 16.21 -9.29
C ALA A 30 17.77 15.77 -10.17
N THR A 31 18.62 14.90 -9.63
CA THR A 31 19.87 14.46 -10.27
C THR A 31 19.61 13.43 -11.37
N ALA A 32 18.65 12.53 -11.17
CA ALA A 32 18.13 11.70 -12.24
C ALA A 32 17.07 12.49 -13.03
N THR A 33 17.37 12.72 -14.31
CA THR A 33 16.46 13.40 -15.23
C THR A 33 15.20 12.56 -15.48
N PRO A 34 14.07 13.20 -15.84
CA PRO A 34 12.87 12.47 -16.27
C PRO A 34 13.13 11.46 -17.38
N ALA A 35 14.07 11.76 -18.30
CA ALA A 35 14.45 10.84 -19.38
C ALA A 35 15.19 9.59 -18.85
N GLN A 36 16.09 9.74 -17.87
CA GLN A 36 16.79 8.61 -17.23
C GLN A 36 15.81 7.72 -16.47
N ILE A 37 14.88 8.32 -15.73
CA ILE A 37 13.82 7.57 -15.03
C ILE A 37 12.93 6.84 -16.04
N ALA A 38 12.47 7.52 -17.09
CA ALA A 38 11.65 6.89 -18.14
C ALA A 38 12.37 5.71 -18.80
N THR A 39 13.66 5.87 -19.13
CA THR A 39 14.50 4.81 -19.69
C THR A 39 14.62 3.64 -18.71
N SER A 40 14.87 3.92 -17.43
CA SER A 40 15.01 2.89 -16.41
C SER A 40 13.70 2.13 -16.20
N LYS A 41 12.56 2.82 -16.20
CA LYS A 41 11.22 2.22 -16.16
C LYS A 41 11.00 1.28 -17.33
N THR A 42 11.23 1.74 -18.57
CA THR A 42 11.05 0.92 -19.78
C THR A 42 11.91 -0.34 -19.73
N ASN A 43 13.17 -0.21 -19.35
CA ASN A 43 14.09 -1.34 -19.28
C ASN A 43 13.70 -2.33 -18.17
N GLY A 44 13.29 -1.82 -17.00
CA GLY A 44 12.86 -2.67 -15.88
C GLY A 44 11.58 -3.42 -16.19
N VAL A 45 10.61 -2.78 -16.85
CA VAL A 45 9.39 -3.45 -17.34
C VAL A 45 9.74 -4.56 -18.33
N ALA A 46 10.65 -4.30 -19.28
CA ALA A 46 11.08 -5.32 -20.23
C ALA A 46 11.70 -6.53 -19.53
N TYR A 47 12.55 -6.31 -18.51
CA TYR A 47 13.12 -7.37 -17.71
C TYR A 47 12.06 -8.16 -16.92
N LEU A 48 11.16 -7.48 -16.20
CA LEU A 48 10.09 -8.18 -15.45
C LEU A 48 9.15 -8.97 -16.36
N LYS A 49 8.90 -8.51 -17.60
CA LYS A 49 8.16 -9.32 -18.58
C LYS A 49 8.92 -10.59 -18.97
N SER A 50 10.24 -10.53 -19.04
CA SER A 50 11.06 -11.72 -19.35
C SER A 50 11.09 -12.77 -18.22
N LEU A 51 10.73 -12.39 -17.00
CA LEU A 51 10.63 -13.32 -15.87
C LEU A 51 9.33 -14.14 -15.87
N GLN A 52 8.35 -13.78 -16.70
CA GLN A 52 7.10 -14.52 -16.79
C GLN A 52 7.36 -15.90 -17.43
N ALA A 53 6.92 -16.96 -16.75
CA ALA A 53 7.01 -18.32 -17.27
C ALA A 53 6.07 -18.54 -18.46
N SER A 54 6.30 -19.60 -19.23
CA SER A 54 5.55 -19.92 -20.46
C SER A 54 4.08 -20.31 -20.22
N ASP A 55 3.72 -20.65 -18.98
CA ASP A 55 2.35 -20.86 -18.52
C ASP A 55 1.66 -19.54 -18.11
N GLY A 56 2.39 -18.43 -18.16
CA GLY A 56 1.93 -17.10 -17.76
C GLY A 56 2.09 -16.80 -16.28
N SER A 57 2.53 -17.78 -15.50
CA SER A 57 2.81 -17.59 -14.09
C SER A 57 4.07 -16.77 -13.90
N TYR A 58 4.13 -16.08 -12.77
CA TYR A 58 5.36 -15.53 -12.26
C TYR A 58 6.08 -16.54 -11.34
N ALA A 59 5.63 -17.81 -11.27
CA ALA A 59 6.15 -18.79 -10.32
C ALA A 59 7.49 -19.42 -10.76
N GLY A 60 8.53 -19.25 -9.94
CA GLY A 60 9.84 -19.89 -10.02
C GLY A 60 10.48 -20.01 -8.62
N PRO A 61 11.66 -20.61 -8.43
CA PRO A 61 12.22 -21.02 -7.12
C PRO A 61 12.84 -19.89 -6.28
N GLY A 62 12.31 -18.67 -6.34
CA GLY A 62 12.78 -17.50 -5.57
C GLY A 62 11.64 -16.73 -4.93
N LEU A 63 11.97 -15.74 -4.09
CA LEU A 63 11.01 -14.83 -3.46
C LEU A 63 9.89 -14.46 -4.45
N SER A 64 8.68 -14.58 -3.94
CA SER A 64 7.47 -14.75 -4.73
C SER A 64 7.28 -13.58 -5.72
N ASN A 65 7.48 -13.85 -7.02
CA ASN A 65 7.52 -12.84 -8.09
C ASN A 65 6.15 -12.15 -8.32
N GLU A 66 5.07 -12.46 -7.59
CA GLU A 66 3.83 -11.69 -7.67
C GLU A 66 4.05 -10.21 -7.34
N TRP A 67 5.09 -9.87 -6.59
CA TRP A 67 5.48 -8.49 -6.37
C TRP A 67 5.76 -7.72 -7.66
N ALA A 68 6.04 -8.41 -8.77
CA ALA A 68 6.13 -7.82 -10.09
C ALA A 68 4.85 -7.04 -10.46
N PHE A 69 3.67 -7.43 -9.98
CA PHE A 69 2.42 -6.71 -10.26
C PHE A 69 2.44 -5.29 -9.70
N SER A 70 2.93 -5.10 -8.47
CA SER A 70 3.08 -3.76 -7.87
C SER A 70 4.06 -2.88 -8.67
N ALA A 71 5.18 -3.45 -9.13
CA ALA A 71 6.19 -2.74 -9.91
C ALA A 71 5.70 -2.39 -11.33
N LEU A 72 5.04 -3.34 -12.01
CA LEU A 72 4.42 -3.14 -13.32
C LEU A 72 3.34 -2.05 -13.25
N ALA A 73 2.46 -2.10 -12.24
CA ALA A 73 1.43 -1.10 -12.04
C ALA A 73 2.01 0.29 -11.81
N ALA A 74 3.01 0.42 -10.92
CA ALA A 74 3.73 1.68 -10.71
C ALA A 74 4.40 2.19 -11.99
N ALA A 75 4.90 1.27 -12.82
CA ALA A 75 5.51 1.60 -14.11
C ALA A 75 4.49 1.92 -15.22
N GLY A 76 3.18 1.79 -14.96
CA GLY A 76 2.13 2.06 -15.95
C GLY A 76 1.80 0.90 -16.89
N THR A 77 2.21 -0.33 -16.54
CA THR A 77 1.90 -1.55 -17.30
C THR A 77 0.81 -2.36 -16.59
N ALA A 78 -0.34 -2.57 -17.25
CA ALA A 78 -1.39 -3.42 -16.69
C ALA A 78 -1.01 -4.91 -16.79
N ALA A 79 -1.28 -5.68 -15.74
CA ALA A 79 -0.92 -7.11 -15.69
C ALA A 79 -1.63 -7.97 -16.76
N VAL A 80 -2.76 -7.51 -17.30
CA VAL A 80 -3.44 -8.19 -18.43
C VAL A 80 -2.70 -8.03 -19.75
N ASP A 81 -1.87 -6.99 -19.90
CA ASP A 81 -1.05 -6.75 -21.09
C ASP A 81 0.30 -7.50 -21.03
N VAL A 82 0.50 -8.30 -19.98
CA VAL A 82 1.71 -9.09 -19.76
C VAL A 82 1.42 -10.54 -20.11
N THR A 83 1.85 -10.93 -21.30
CA THR A 83 1.53 -12.22 -21.92
C THR A 83 2.81 -12.93 -22.35
N PRO A 84 3.01 -14.20 -21.96
CA PRO A 84 4.20 -14.94 -22.36
C PRO A 84 4.12 -15.26 -23.85
N GLY A 85 5.16 -14.88 -24.62
CA GLY A 85 5.19 -15.12 -26.08
C GLY A 85 4.03 -14.49 -26.87
N GLY A 86 3.32 -13.51 -26.28
CA GLY A 86 2.13 -12.90 -26.89
C GLY A 86 0.82 -13.69 -26.71
N ASP A 87 0.83 -14.79 -25.94
CA ASP A 87 -0.37 -15.59 -25.69
C ASP A 87 -1.30 -14.90 -24.67
N THR A 88 -2.35 -14.24 -25.17
CA THR A 88 -3.33 -13.52 -24.35
C THR A 88 -4.14 -14.42 -23.42
N THR A 89 -4.23 -15.72 -23.72
CA THR A 89 -4.93 -16.69 -22.85
C THR A 89 -4.17 -16.94 -21.54
N LYS A 90 -2.87 -16.65 -21.53
CA LYS A 90 -1.95 -16.80 -20.39
C LYS A 90 -1.48 -15.46 -19.84
N ASN A 91 -2.29 -14.42 -19.97
CA ASN A 91 -1.94 -13.13 -19.39
C ASN A 91 -1.76 -13.24 -17.86
N ALA A 92 -0.82 -12.47 -17.31
CA ALA A 92 -0.37 -12.61 -15.94
C ALA A 92 -1.51 -12.38 -14.92
N ARG A 93 -2.43 -11.46 -15.22
CA ARG A 93 -3.61 -11.20 -14.38
C ARG A 93 -4.51 -12.42 -14.25
N SER A 94 -4.89 -13.04 -15.36
CA SER A 94 -5.77 -14.21 -15.36
C SER A 94 -5.12 -15.39 -14.63
N VAL A 95 -3.84 -15.65 -14.88
CA VAL A 95 -3.11 -16.75 -14.24
C VAL A 95 -3.02 -16.52 -12.72
N TYR A 96 -2.69 -15.31 -12.29
CA TYR A 96 -2.60 -14.99 -10.87
C TYR A 96 -3.97 -15.07 -10.17
N ARG A 97 -5.03 -14.54 -10.79
CA ARG A 97 -6.40 -14.66 -10.25
C ARG A 97 -6.81 -16.12 -10.07
N ASN A 98 -6.49 -16.97 -11.04
CA ASN A 98 -6.79 -18.41 -10.97
C ASN A 98 -6.03 -19.09 -9.84
N LEU A 99 -4.74 -18.76 -9.65
CA LEU A 99 -3.94 -19.26 -8.53
C LEU A 99 -4.59 -18.91 -7.18
N LEU A 100 -4.92 -17.63 -6.97
CA LEU A 100 -5.55 -17.14 -5.73
C LEU A 100 -6.92 -17.81 -5.45
N ALA A 101 -7.63 -18.21 -6.51
CA ALA A 101 -8.92 -18.89 -6.41
C ALA A 101 -8.81 -20.38 -6.04
N THR A 102 -7.62 -20.98 -6.09
CA THR A 102 -7.43 -22.39 -5.72
C THR A 102 -7.56 -22.59 -4.21
N VAL A 103 -8.06 -23.76 -3.82
CA VAL A 103 -8.22 -24.14 -2.40
C VAL A 103 -6.88 -24.42 -1.70
N ALA A 104 -5.85 -24.80 -2.47
CA ALA A 104 -4.52 -25.11 -1.95
C ALA A 104 -3.69 -23.84 -1.67
N TRP A 105 -4.08 -22.70 -2.23
CA TRP A 105 -3.41 -21.42 -2.01
C TRP A 105 -3.87 -20.78 -0.69
N PRO A 106 -2.97 -20.13 0.09
CA PRO A 106 -1.53 -20.00 -0.17
C PRO A 106 -0.71 -21.21 0.31
N SER A 107 -1.21 -21.96 1.30
CA SER A 107 -0.67 -23.24 1.74
C SER A 107 -1.67 -23.93 2.69
N ALA A 108 -1.33 -25.10 3.23
CA ALA A 108 -2.11 -25.76 4.28
C ALA A 108 -2.00 -25.08 5.66
N SER A 109 -1.06 -24.14 5.85
CA SER A 109 -0.86 -23.42 7.12
C SER A 109 -0.50 -21.96 6.82
N PRO A 110 -1.47 -21.19 6.29
CA PRO A 110 -1.26 -19.82 5.87
C PRO A 110 -0.85 -18.93 7.05
N VAL A 111 0.02 -17.97 6.79
CA VAL A 111 0.27 -16.83 7.69
C VAL A 111 -0.38 -15.58 7.12
N VAL A 112 -0.70 -14.61 7.97
CA VAL A 112 -1.44 -13.41 7.54
C VAL A 112 -0.76 -12.67 6.39
N THR A 113 0.58 -12.65 6.38
CA THR A 113 1.38 -11.99 5.34
C THR A 113 1.19 -12.60 3.95
N ASP A 114 0.71 -13.85 3.84
CA ASP A 114 0.34 -14.41 2.53
C ASP A 114 -0.85 -13.67 1.92
N TYR A 115 -1.88 -13.39 2.73
CA TYR A 115 -3.08 -12.69 2.30
C TYR A 115 -2.86 -11.18 2.11
N GLU A 116 -1.99 -10.58 2.92
CA GLU A 116 -1.64 -9.16 2.81
C GLU A 116 -0.86 -8.89 1.53
N ARG A 117 0.16 -9.70 1.23
CA ARG A 117 0.90 -9.64 -0.03
C ARG A 117 -0.01 -9.89 -1.22
N ALA A 118 -0.88 -10.89 -1.14
CA ALA A 118 -1.84 -11.17 -2.20
C ALA A 118 -2.81 -10.01 -2.42
N THR A 119 -3.28 -9.35 -1.35
CA THR A 119 -4.17 -8.19 -1.46
C THR A 119 -3.51 -7.05 -2.20
N LEU A 120 -2.27 -6.71 -1.84
CA LEU A 120 -1.49 -5.64 -2.47
C LEU A 120 -1.26 -5.91 -3.96
N ASN A 121 -0.90 -7.15 -4.30
CA ASN A 121 -0.55 -7.53 -5.66
C ASN A 121 -1.78 -7.83 -6.53
N ALA A 122 -2.87 -8.36 -5.96
CA ALA A 122 -4.14 -8.50 -6.65
C ALA A 122 -4.68 -7.13 -7.07
N TYR A 123 -4.66 -6.16 -6.15
CA TYR A 123 -5.07 -4.78 -6.44
C TYR A 123 -4.26 -4.18 -7.59
N ALA A 124 -2.93 -4.25 -7.52
CA ALA A 124 -2.03 -3.77 -8.58
C ALA A 124 -2.21 -4.51 -9.92
N ALA A 125 -2.56 -5.80 -9.88
CA ALA A 125 -2.86 -6.60 -11.06
C ALA A 125 -4.24 -6.29 -11.67
N GLY A 126 -5.08 -5.48 -11.04
CA GLY A 126 -6.44 -5.19 -11.50
C GLY A 126 -7.44 -6.30 -11.15
N ILE A 127 -7.20 -7.02 -10.07
CA ILE A 127 -8.14 -7.97 -9.44
C ILE A 127 -8.67 -7.29 -8.19
N ASP A 128 -9.99 -7.20 -8.02
CA ASP A 128 -10.56 -6.68 -6.78
C ASP A 128 -10.27 -7.65 -5.61
N PRO A 129 -9.48 -7.27 -4.60
CA PRO A 129 -9.01 -8.21 -3.58
C PRO A 129 -10.11 -8.83 -2.72
N SER A 130 -11.27 -8.17 -2.58
CA SER A 130 -12.39 -8.76 -1.85
C SER A 130 -13.28 -9.65 -2.72
N ARG A 131 -13.03 -9.68 -4.04
CA ARG A 131 -13.86 -10.35 -5.06
C ARG A 131 -13.01 -11.16 -6.03
N VAL A 132 -12.01 -11.90 -5.52
CA VAL A 132 -11.12 -12.70 -6.36
C VAL A 132 -11.92 -13.80 -7.08
N SER A 133 -12.70 -14.59 -6.33
CA SER A 133 -13.56 -15.64 -6.85
C SER A 133 -14.82 -15.80 -5.98
N ALA A 134 -15.71 -16.72 -6.32
CA ALA A 134 -16.86 -17.07 -5.49
C ALA A 134 -16.49 -17.52 -4.06
N SER A 135 -15.32 -18.14 -3.89
CA SER A 135 -14.83 -18.68 -2.62
C SER A 135 -13.70 -17.87 -1.97
N ARG A 136 -13.08 -16.91 -2.70
CA ARG A 136 -11.91 -16.16 -2.21
C ARG A 136 -12.20 -14.68 -2.04
N ASN A 137 -12.09 -14.23 -0.79
CA ASN A 137 -12.12 -12.84 -0.36
C ASN A 137 -10.89 -12.57 0.52
N LEU A 138 -9.86 -11.90 -0.04
CA LEU A 138 -8.58 -11.69 0.65
C LEU A 138 -8.70 -10.68 1.80
N ILE A 139 -9.61 -9.71 1.70
CA ILE A 139 -9.86 -8.76 2.81
C ILE A 139 -10.49 -9.50 3.99
N GLY A 140 -11.43 -10.41 3.72
CA GLY A 140 -11.96 -11.34 4.71
C GLY A 140 -10.88 -12.23 5.32
N ASP A 141 -9.97 -12.77 4.48
CA ASP A 141 -8.86 -13.61 4.95
C ASP A 141 -7.98 -12.84 5.96
N ILE A 142 -7.61 -11.59 5.67
CA ILE A 142 -6.84 -10.74 6.59
C ILE A 142 -7.63 -10.48 7.89
N TYR A 143 -8.92 -10.17 7.81
CA TYR A 143 -9.78 -9.94 8.98
C TYR A 143 -9.82 -11.16 9.92
N GLY A 144 -9.64 -12.38 9.39
CA GLY A 144 -9.52 -13.61 10.16
C GLY A 144 -8.36 -13.64 11.16
N TYR A 145 -7.31 -12.83 10.94
CA TYR A 145 -6.11 -12.79 11.76
C TYR A 145 -6.10 -11.67 12.81
N TRP A 146 -7.20 -10.93 12.96
CA TRP A 146 -7.33 -9.92 14.01
C TRP A 146 -7.05 -10.51 15.39
N GLN A 147 -6.23 -9.81 16.19
CA GLN A 147 -5.91 -10.22 17.55
C GLN A 147 -6.87 -9.57 18.56
N THR A 148 -7.87 -10.33 19.01
CA THR A 148 -8.82 -9.84 20.03
C THR A 148 -8.13 -9.51 21.37
N ALA A 149 -7.10 -10.25 21.76
CA ALA A 149 -6.35 -10.02 23.00
C ALA A 149 -5.42 -8.80 22.91
N GLU A 150 -5.00 -8.43 21.70
CA GLU A 150 -4.15 -7.28 21.43
C GLU A 150 -4.74 -6.44 20.28
N PRO A 151 -5.88 -5.75 20.49
CA PRO A 151 -6.56 -5.02 19.42
C PRO A 151 -5.63 -4.07 18.68
N GLY A 152 -5.66 -4.14 17.36
CA GLY A 152 -4.80 -3.38 16.45
C GLY A 152 -3.72 -4.24 15.79
N TYR A 153 -3.41 -5.41 16.34
CA TYR A 153 -2.49 -6.38 15.72
C TYR A 153 -3.21 -7.35 14.79
N PHE A 154 -2.49 -7.78 13.75
CA PHE A 154 -2.88 -8.85 12.83
C PHE A 154 -1.81 -9.94 12.81
N GLY A 155 -2.24 -11.19 12.99
CA GLY A 155 -1.36 -12.33 13.24
C GLY A 155 -0.68 -12.26 14.61
N PRO A 156 0.28 -13.16 14.89
CA PRO A 156 1.02 -13.13 16.15
C PRO A 156 1.72 -11.77 16.35
N SER A 157 1.42 -11.07 17.43
CA SER A 157 1.90 -9.70 17.68
C SER A 157 3.42 -9.59 17.70
N ALA A 158 4.12 -10.64 18.18
CA ALA A 158 5.58 -10.74 18.14
C ALA A 158 6.17 -10.58 16.72
N ASN A 159 5.43 -11.01 15.69
CA ASN A 159 5.74 -10.75 14.29
C ASN A 159 5.04 -9.47 13.82
N PHE A 160 5.55 -8.32 14.27
CA PHE A 160 4.97 -7.00 13.98
C PHE A 160 4.84 -6.72 12.47
N ASN A 161 5.66 -7.37 11.64
CA ASN A 161 5.56 -7.33 10.18
C ASN A 161 4.14 -7.62 9.66
N GLY A 162 3.42 -8.58 10.25
CA GLY A 162 2.02 -8.85 9.87
C GLY A 162 1.12 -7.62 10.07
N THR A 163 1.33 -6.86 11.15
CA THR A 163 0.53 -5.65 11.40
C THR A 163 0.86 -4.51 10.43
N VAL A 164 2.13 -4.35 10.06
CA VAL A 164 2.55 -3.39 9.03
C VAL A 164 1.94 -3.74 7.67
N PHE A 165 2.01 -5.01 7.26
CA PHE A 165 1.46 -5.46 5.98
C PHE A 165 -0.06 -5.49 5.96
N ALA A 166 -0.74 -5.75 7.08
CA ALA A 166 -2.18 -5.52 7.23
C ALA A 166 -2.53 -4.06 6.94
N ALA A 167 -1.80 -3.10 7.53
CA ALA A 167 -2.03 -1.68 7.29
C ALA A 167 -1.74 -1.26 5.85
N LEU A 168 -0.69 -1.80 5.22
CA LEU A 168 -0.43 -1.60 3.79
C LEU A 168 -1.59 -2.13 2.94
N ALA A 169 -2.04 -3.37 3.17
CA ALA A 169 -3.07 -4.03 2.39
C ALA A 169 -4.45 -3.39 2.58
N LEU A 170 -4.89 -3.25 3.83
CA LEU A 170 -6.19 -2.69 4.21
C LEU A 170 -6.26 -1.17 3.98
N GLY A 171 -5.15 -0.46 4.13
CA GLY A 171 -5.05 0.97 3.86
C GLY A 171 -4.92 1.28 2.37
N GLY A 172 -4.10 0.50 1.65
CA GLY A 172 -3.72 0.74 0.25
C GLY A 172 -4.70 0.21 -0.80
N ALA A 173 -5.36 -0.92 -0.57
CA ALA A 173 -6.28 -1.51 -1.53
C ALA A 173 -7.69 -0.88 -1.47
N LYS A 174 -7.97 0.01 -2.42
CA LYS A 174 -9.26 0.72 -2.53
C LYS A 174 -10.30 -0.09 -3.29
N THR A 175 -11.55 0.36 -3.30
CA THR A 175 -12.56 -0.18 -4.22
C THR A 175 -12.17 0.12 -5.68
N GLN A 176 -12.85 -0.50 -6.65
CA GLN A 176 -12.60 -0.23 -8.08
C GLN A 176 -12.81 1.25 -8.46
N ALA A 177 -13.66 1.96 -7.71
CA ALA A 177 -13.91 3.39 -7.86
C ALA A 177 -12.93 4.27 -7.04
N GLY A 178 -11.94 3.68 -6.37
CA GLY A 178 -10.94 4.39 -5.57
C GLY A 178 -11.38 4.75 -4.15
N ALA A 179 -12.54 4.30 -3.68
CA ALA A 179 -13.01 4.59 -2.33
C ALA A 179 -12.25 3.78 -1.27
N GLN A 180 -12.07 4.36 -0.08
CA GLN A 180 -11.48 3.64 1.05
C GLN A 180 -12.50 2.67 1.65
N ARG A 181 -12.29 1.36 1.43
CA ARG A 181 -13.21 0.31 1.87
C ARG A 181 -13.18 0.07 3.39
N ILE A 182 -12.01 0.27 4.01
CA ILE A 182 -11.78 -0.03 5.42
C ILE A 182 -12.15 1.17 6.31
N PRO A 183 -13.00 0.97 7.34
CA PRO A 183 -13.44 2.06 8.21
C PRO A 183 -12.26 2.75 8.91
N GLN A 184 -12.40 4.06 9.15
CA GLN A 184 -11.36 4.85 9.81
C GLN A 184 -11.00 4.31 11.20
N SER A 185 -11.96 3.76 11.95
CA SER A 185 -11.70 3.21 13.29
C SER A 185 -10.73 2.02 13.26
N LEU A 186 -10.85 1.11 12.29
CA LEU A 186 -9.88 0.02 12.12
C LEU A 186 -8.50 0.54 11.68
N ARG A 187 -8.46 1.49 10.75
CA ARG A 187 -7.19 2.11 10.36
C ARG A 187 -6.52 2.83 11.52
N ASN A 188 -7.29 3.50 12.38
CA ASN A 188 -6.78 4.14 13.59
C ASN A 188 -6.18 3.11 14.56
N ALA A 189 -6.81 1.94 14.72
CA ALA A 189 -6.26 0.88 15.58
C ALA A 189 -4.89 0.38 15.08
N LEU A 190 -4.75 0.17 13.78
CA LEU A 190 -3.48 -0.17 13.13
C LEU A 190 -2.44 0.95 13.29
N ILE A 191 -2.83 2.21 13.03
CA ILE A 191 -1.97 3.38 13.20
C ILE A 191 -1.44 3.44 14.63
N THR A 192 -2.30 3.29 15.64
CA THR A 192 -1.89 3.31 17.05
C THR A 192 -0.79 2.28 17.34
N ARG A 193 -0.94 1.03 16.86
CA ARG A 193 0.07 0.00 17.09
C ARG A 193 1.37 0.25 16.34
N ILE A 194 1.28 0.74 15.11
CA ILE A 194 2.49 1.07 14.34
C ILE A 194 3.26 2.19 15.03
N ARG A 195 2.58 3.26 15.49
CA ARG A 195 3.22 4.36 16.23
C ARG A 195 3.86 3.90 17.52
N ALA A 196 3.15 3.07 18.31
CA ALA A 196 3.65 2.55 19.57
C ALA A 196 4.88 1.61 19.41
N ASN A 197 5.12 1.12 18.20
CA ASN A 197 6.27 0.29 17.86
C ASN A 197 7.41 1.08 17.20
N GLN A 198 7.33 2.41 17.11
CA GLN A 198 8.42 3.24 16.59
C GLN A 198 9.56 3.30 17.60
N HIS A 199 10.78 3.10 17.14
CA HIS A 199 11.98 3.11 17.97
C HIS A 199 12.44 4.54 18.29
N ASP A 200 13.33 4.67 19.28
CA ASP A 200 13.85 5.96 19.75
C ASP A 200 14.62 6.73 18.66
N ASP A 201 15.13 6.04 17.64
CA ASP A 201 15.80 6.63 16.48
C ASP A 201 14.84 7.10 15.38
N GLY A 202 13.53 6.90 15.56
CA GLY A 202 12.46 7.28 14.63
C GLY A 202 12.14 6.23 13.56
N GLY A 203 12.82 5.09 13.53
CA GLY A 203 12.53 4.01 12.59
C GLY A 203 11.69 2.87 13.19
N TRP A 204 11.62 1.76 12.46
CA TRP A 204 10.99 0.51 12.89
C TRP A 204 11.86 -0.71 12.58
N ASN A 205 11.63 -1.79 13.32
CA ASN A 205 12.11 -3.14 13.03
C ASN A 205 10.94 -4.09 12.72
N TYR A 206 11.25 -5.32 12.30
CA TYR A 206 10.24 -6.34 11.94
C TYR A 206 9.52 -6.96 13.16
N SER A 207 10.13 -6.86 14.34
CA SER A 207 9.63 -7.43 15.60
C SER A 207 8.85 -6.40 16.41
N LYS A 208 7.98 -6.89 17.30
CA LYS A 208 7.33 -6.02 18.28
C LYS A 208 8.34 -5.43 19.27
N ALA A 209 8.28 -4.12 19.43
CA ALA A 209 9.02 -3.34 20.43
C ALA A 209 8.07 -2.58 21.38
N GLU A 210 6.79 -2.40 21.01
CA GLU A 210 5.80 -1.73 21.86
C GLU A 210 5.79 -2.30 23.29
N GLY A 211 5.96 -1.42 24.28
CA GLY A 211 5.93 -1.77 25.70
C GLY A 211 7.26 -2.27 26.27
N ASP A 212 8.32 -2.37 25.48
CA ASP A 212 9.65 -2.78 25.90
C ASP A 212 10.69 -1.69 25.60
N PRO A 213 11.11 -0.89 26.61
CA PRO A 213 12.09 0.18 26.42
C PRO A 213 13.44 -0.29 25.88
N ALA A 214 13.87 -1.52 26.22
CA ALA A 214 15.14 -2.04 25.72
C ALA A 214 15.06 -2.34 24.22
N GLN A 215 13.92 -2.83 23.75
CA GLN A 215 13.68 -3.08 22.33
C GLN A 215 13.50 -1.77 21.54
N LEU A 216 12.77 -0.79 22.09
CA LEU A 216 12.60 0.53 21.48
C LEU A 216 13.93 1.29 21.32
N ALA A 217 14.89 1.06 22.20
CA ALA A 217 16.23 1.63 22.12
C ALA A 217 17.14 0.94 21.08
N THR A 218 16.74 -0.19 20.49
CA THR A 218 17.54 -0.86 19.46
C THR A 218 17.52 -0.08 18.14
N THR A 219 18.57 -0.21 17.35
CA THR A 219 18.65 0.43 16.03
C THR A 219 17.59 -0.13 15.09
N SER A 220 16.88 0.76 14.40
CA SER A 220 15.88 0.41 13.39
C SER A 220 16.50 -0.08 12.08
N ASP A 221 15.70 -0.78 11.29
CA ASP A 221 16.05 -1.24 9.94
C ASP A 221 15.38 -0.38 8.85
N ILE A 222 16.05 -0.26 7.72
CA ILE A 222 15.62 0.61 6.61
C ILE A 222 14.38 0.06 5.90
N ASP A 223 14.27 -1.25 5.76
CA ASP A 223 13.21 -1.93 5.04
C ASP A 223 11.89 -1.71 5.81
N MET A 224 11.88 -2.07 7.08
CA MET A 224 10.69 -1.92 7.93
C MET A 224 10.37 -0.47 8.21
N THR A 225 11.35 0.43 8.25
CA THR A 225 11.05 1.87 8.31
C THR A 225 10.31 2.34 7.06
N GLY A 226 10.75 1.91 5.87
CA GLY A 226 10.06 2.20 4.60
C GLY A 226 8.65 1.60 4.55
N ALA A 227 8.47 0.37 5.02
CA ALA A 227 7.17 -0.31 5.04
C ALA A 227 6.19 0.32 6.07
N ALA A 228 6.66 0.59 7.29
CA ALA A 228 5.84 1.18 8.36
C ALA A 228 5.40 2.61 8.03
N MET A 229 6.30 3.44 7.48
CA MET A 229 5.90 4.78 7.06
C MET A 229 4.88 4.74 5.90
N ALA A 230 5.05 3.84 4.93
CA ALA A 230 4.06 3.65 3.87
C ALA A 230 2.72 3.20 4.47
N ALA A 231 2.73 2.26 5.41
CA ALA A 231 1.55 1.76 6.09
C ALA A 231 0.74 2.87 6.78
N LEU A 232 1.43 3.78 7.48
CA LEU A 232 0.83 4.97 8.08
C LEU A 232 0.23 5.90 7.02
N CYS A 233 0.98 6.24 5.98
CA CYS A 233 0.56 7.19 4.94
C CYS A 233 -0.64 6.68 4.13
N VAL A 234 -0.64 5.41 3.68
CA VAL A 234 -1.79 4.83 2.97
C VAL A 234 -3.02 4.65 3.88
N SER A 235 -2.79 4.59 5.20
CA SER A 235 -3.84 4.60 6.23
C SER A 235 -4.36 6.00 6.55
N GLY A 236 -3.81 7.06 5.92
CA GLY A 236 -4.29 8.44 6.03
C GLY A 236 -3.51 9.33 6.99
N VAL A 237 -2.35 8.90 7.49
CA VAL A 237 -1.44 9.77 8.25
C VAL A 237 -0.74 10.74 7.31
N ALA A 238 -0.74 12.02 7.64
CA ALA A 238 -0.11 13.06 6.83
C ALA A 238 1.43 12.93 6.87
N ASN A 239 2.11 13.33 5.78
CA ASN A 239 3.57 13.29 5.73
C ASN A 239 4.27 14.34 6.62
N THR A 240 3.49 15.26 7.21
CA THR A 240 3.92 16.23 8.22
C THR A 240 3.74 15.73 9.65
N ASP A 241 3.16 14.53 9.84
CA ASP A 241 3.00 13.92 11.15
C ASP A 241 4.36 13.62 11.79
N THR A 242 4.46 13.82 13.11
CA THR A 242 5.70 13.66 13.88
C THR A 242 6.39 12.34 13.57
N ASP A 243 5.66 11.24 13.57
CA ASP A 243 6.24 9.89 13.43
C ASP A 243 6.81 9.70 12.00
N ILE A 244 6.17 10.28 10.99
CA ILE A 244 6.67 10.29 9.60
C ILE A 244 7.90 11.19 9.46
N THR A 245 7.91 12.35 10.12
CA THR A 245 9.06 13.25 10.05
C THR A 245 10.29 12.65 10.74
N GLN A 246 10.10 11.91 11.84
CA GLN A 246 11.16 11.15 12.50
C GLN A 246 11.66 10.01 11.62
N ALA A 247 10.77 9.24 11.00
CA ALA A 247 11.12 8.22 10.01
C ALA A 247 11.98 8.77 8.86
N LYS A 248 11.58 9.93 8.33
CA LYS A 248 12.32 10.63 7.28
C LYS A 248 13.72 11.05 7.78
N ALA A 249 13.83 11.56 9.00
CA ALA A 249 15.10 11.94 9.61
C ALA A 249 16.01 10.72 9.83
N PHE A 250 15.45 9.60 10.29
CA PHE A 250 16.13 8.31 10.37
C PHE A 250 16.69 7.91 9.00
N LEU A 251 15.86 7.84 7.95
CA LEU A 251 16.31 7.45 6.62
C LEU A 251 17.39 8.40 6.07
N LYS A 252 17.22 9.72 6.26
CA LYS A 252 18.23 10.72 5.91
C LYS A 252 19.57 10.44 6.61
N SER A 253 19.55 10.06 7.88
CA SER A 253 20.78 9.74 8.63
C SER A 253 21.54 8.53 8.07
N LYS A 254 20.88 7.69 7.27
CA LYS A 254 21.48 6.51 6.63
C LYS A 254 22.01 6.79 5.22
N LEU A 255 21.82 7.99 4.66
CA LEU A 255 22.29 8.32 3.32
C LEU A 255 23.81 8.36 3.26
N ILE A 256 24.38 7.67 2.27
CA ILE A 256 25.80 7.73 1.95
C ILE A 256 26.03 8.83 0.92
N PRO A 257 26.80 9.90 1.24
CA PRO A 257 26.92 11.06 0.36
C PRO A 257 27.36 10.73 -1.07
N ALA A 258 28.37 9.86 -1.21
CA ALA A 258 29.00 9.57 -2.49
C ALA A 258 28.14 8.74 -3.46
N SER A 259 27.19 7.94 -2.95
CA SER A 259 26.36 7.06 -3.77
C SER A 259 24.89 7.49 -3.82
N GLY A 260 24.40 8.22 -2.81
CA GLY A 260 22.98 8.49 -2.61
C GLY A 260 22.20 7.31 -2.02
N ALA A 261 22.85 6.17 -1.77
CA ALA A 261 22.20 4.99 -1.21
C ALA A 261 21.97 5.14 0.30
N PHE A 262 20.97 4.44 0.82
CA PHE A 262 20.83 4.16 2.25
C PHE A 262 21.77 3.01 2.67
N ASN A 263 22.47 3.20 3.79
CA ASN A 263 23.37 2.22 4.38
C ASN A 263 22.60 1.22 5.25
N ALA A 264 22.24 0.05 4.69
CA ALA A 264 21.54 -1.02 5.39
C ALA A 264 22.48 -1.94 6.18
N MET A 265 21.90 -2.84 6.99
CA MET A 265 22.63 -3.77 7.85
C MET A 265 23.67 -4.61 7.09
N PHE A 266 23.36 -4.97 5.84
CA PHE A 266 24.24 -5.75 4.96
C PHE A 266 24.97 -4.89 3.92
N GLY A 267 25.05 -3.58 4.15
CA GLY A 267 25.60 -2.61 3.21
C GLY A 267 24.59 -2.10 2.17
N ILE A 268 25.07 -1.33 1.21
CA ILE A 268 24.23 -0.74 0.17
C ILE A 268 23.74 -1.83 -0.80
N ASN A 269 22.41 -1.95 -0.93
CA ASN A 269 21.77 -2.91 -1.81
C ASN A 269 20.48 -2.33 -2.40
N THR A 270 20.02 -2.88 -3.52
CA THR A 270 18.83 -2.40 -4.22
C THR A 270 17.55 -2.59 -3.42
N ASP A 271 17.39 -3.72 -2.73
CA ASP A 271 16.14 -4.09 -2.06
C ASP A 271 15.82 -3.08 -0.95
N SER A 272 16.76 -2.84 -0.04
CA SER A 272 16.58 -1.88 1.06
C SER A 272 16.39 -0.45 0.57
N ASN A 273 17.11 -0.07 -0.50
CA ASN A 273 16.90 1.23 -1.11
C ASN A 273 15.53 1.34 -1.77
N GLY A 274 15.06 0.26 -2.40
CA GLY A 274 13.75 0.17 -3.02
C GLY A 274 12.62 0.25 -2.00
N TRP A 275 12.75 -0.40 -0.84
CA TRP A 275 11.78 -0.34 0.26
C TRP A 275 11.70 1.06 0.87
N ALA A 276 12.85 1.67 1.18
CA ALA A 276 12.90 3.04 1.70
C ALA A 276 12.28 4.05 0.71
N VAL A 277 12.66 3.98 -0.57
CA VAL A 277 12.10 4.86 -1.60
C VAL A 277 10.61 4.60 -1.81
N SER A 278 10.16 3.35 -1.74
CA SER A 278 8.72 3.01 -1.78
C SER A 278 7.96 3.63 -0.60
N GLY A 279 8.57 3.63 0.60
CA GLY A 279 8.08 4.34 1.79
C GLY A 279 7.89 5.84 1.56
N LEU A 280 8.95 6.49 1.06
CA LEU A 280 8.93 7.91 0.73
C LEU A 280 7.86 8.25 -0.31
N ASN A 281 7.80 7.47 -1.40
CA ASN A 281 6.81 7.63 -2.47
C ASN A 281 5.37 7.51 -1.94
N ALA A 282 5.10 6.52 -1.09
CA ALA A 282 3.77 6.32 -0.49
C ALA A 282 3.32 7.51 0.38
N CYS A 283 4.26 8.24 0.97
CA CYS A 283 4.02 9.47 1.73
C CYS A 283 4.09 10.75 0.88
N GLY A 284 4.30 10.65 -0.44
CA GLY A 284 4.48 11.82 -1.30
C GLY A 284 5.75 12.62 -0.99
N ILE A 285 6.75 12.01 -0.36
CA ILE A 285 8.04 12.62 -0.05
C ILE A 285 8.97 12.36 -1.23
N ASN A 286 9.51 13.41 -1.83
CA ASN A 286 10.34 13.28 -3.03
C ASN A 286 11.74 12.73 -2.69
N PRO A 287 12.11 11.53 -3.17
CA PRO A 287 13.42 10.92 -2.88
C PRO A 287 14.57 11.51 -3.72
N GLN A 288 14.34 12.54 -4.54
CA GLN A 288 15.35 13.13 -5.43
C GLN A 288 15.79 14.55 -5.05
N THR A 289 15.24 15.13 -3.98
CA THR A 289 15.46 16.54 -3.65
C THR A 289 15.48 16.73 -2.13
N GLY A 290 15.83 17.94 -1.69
CA GLY A 290 15.76 18.32 -0.28
C GLY A 290 16.60 17.41 0.60
N ASP A 291 15.96 16.74 1.56
CA ASP A 291 16.60 15.83 2.52
C ASP A 291 17.32 14.65 1.87
N PHE A 292 16.93 14.28 0.65
CA PHE A 292 17.48 13.12 -0.07
C PHE A 292 18.43 13.48 -1.21
N LEU A 293 18.77 14.77 -1.35
CA LEU A 293 19.88 15.20 -2.20
C LEU A 293 21.14 15.33 -1.36
N THR A 294 22.12 14.48 -1.61
CA THR A 294 23.39 14.50 -0.89
C THR A 294 24.26 15.69 -1.30
N SER A 295 25.26 16.01 -0.48
CA SER A 295 26.26 17.02 -0.77
C SER A 295 27.10 16.73 -2.03
N ALA A 296 27.15 15.47 -2.48
CA ALA A 296 27.82 15.07 -3.72
C ALA A 296 26.88 15.10 -4.95
N GLY A 297 25.66 15.62 -4.80
CA GLY A 297 24.67 15.64 -5.87
C GLY A 297 24.22 14.24 -6.26
N LYS A 298 23.99 13.36 -5.28
CA LYS A 298 23.44 12.02 -5.46
C LYS A 298 22.14 11.85 -4.69
N THR A 299 21.30 10.94 -5.15
CA THR A 299 20.01 10.61 -4.54
C THR A 299 19.79 9.10 -4.48
N PRO A 300 18.87 8.61 -3.65
CA PRO A 300 18.43 7.21 -3.67
C PRO A 300 18.01 6.72 -5.07
N VAL A 301 17.38 7.59 -5.88
CA VAL A 301 16.97 7.23 -7.24
C VAL A 301 18.18 7.09 -8.17
N ASP A 302 19.21 7.91 -8.02
CA ASP A 302 20.47 7.73 -8.78
C ASP A 302 21.11 6.38 -8.48
N PHE A 303 21.14 6.00 -7.20
CA PHE A 303 21.68 4.72 -6.78
C PHE A 303 20.93 3.58 -7.47
N LEU A 304 19.60 3.57 -7.39
CA LEU A 304 18.78 2.53 -8.01
C LEU A 304 18.99 2.46 -9.52
N ILE A 305 19.00 3.60 -10.23
CA ILE A 305 19.26 3.62 -11.68
C ILE A 305 20.67 3.10 -11.99
N ALA A 306 21.67 3.36 -11.14
CA ALA A 306 23.02 2.83 -11.30
C ALA A 306 23.12 1.31 -11.07
N GLN A 307 22.18 0.71 -10.33
CA GLN A 307 22.09 -0.74 -10.14
C GLN A 307 21.47 -1.47 -11.34
N GLN A 308 20.87 -0.75 -12.29
CA GLN A 308 20.24 -1.35 -13.45
C GLN A 308 21.25 -1.77 -14.52
N PHE A 309 21.17 -3.02 -14.98
CA PHE A 309 22.01 -3.55 -16.06
C PHE A 309 21.72 -2.86 -17.40
N LYS A 310 22.80 -2.58 -18.14
CA LYS A 310 22.78 -2.01 -19.50
C LYS A 310 23.66 -2.86 -20.43
N PRO A 311 23.11 -3.45 -21.52
CA PRO A 311 21.68 -3.69 -21.77
C PRO A 311 21.11 -4.77 -20.83
N GLY A 312 19.78 -4.85 -20.68
CA GLY A 312 19.12 -5.96 -19.98
C GLY A 312 18.06 -5.56 -18.96
N GLY A 313 18.18 -4.38 -18.34
CA GLY A 313 17.10 -3.75 -17.58
C GLY A 313 16.78 -4.33 -16.20
N GLY A 314 17.24 -5.54 -15.88
CA GLY A 314 17.22 -6.06 -14.51
C GLY A 314 18.13 -5.26 -13.58
N PHE A 315 17.90 -5.36 -12.27
CA PHE A 315 18.67 -4.68 -11.26
C PHE A 315 19.56 -5.67 -10.50
N LYS A 316 20.76 -5.23 -10.17
CA LYS A 316 21.66 -5.90 -9.23
C LYS A 316 21.05 -5.93 -7.83
N TYR A 317 21.41 -6.91 -7.00
CA TYR A 317 21.17 -6.80 -5.57
C TYR A 317 22.27 -5.96 -4.91
N LEU A 318 23.54 -6.34 -5.10
CA LEU A 318 24.72 -5.60 -4.68
C LEU A 318 25.41 -4.89 -5.87
N PRO A 319 26.09 -3.75 -5.66
CA PRO A 319 26.81 -3.05 -6.72
C PRO A 319 27.82 -3.90 -7.51
N SER A 320 28.45 -4.87 -6.84
CA SER A 320 29.42 -5.80 -7.40
C SER A 320 28.81 -6.92 -8.25
N ASP A 321 27.49 -7.12 -8.19
CA ASP A 321 26.85 -8.23 -8.89
C ASP A 321 26.99 -8.09 -10.40
N THR A 322 27.19 -9.22 -11.05
CA THR A 322 27.36 -9.36 -12.50
C THR A 322 26.13 -9.94 -13.20
N ALA A 323 25.09 -10.32 -12.44
CA ALA A 323 23.80 -10.77 -12.93
C ALA A 323 22.65 -10.07 -12.19
N PRO A 324 21.48 -9.89 -12.83
CA PRO A 324 20.31 -9.31 -12.19
C PRO A 324 19.68 -10.27 -11.17
N SER A 325 19.15 -9.69 -10.10
CA SER A 325 18.29 -10.38 -9.14
C SER A 325 16.82 -10.08 -9.49
N ALA A 326 15.98 -11.11 -9.57
CA ALA A 326 14.56 -10.96 -9.85
C ALA A 326 13.87 -10.06 -8.81
N TYR A 327 14.14 -10.31 -7.52
CA TYR A 327 13.56 -9.57 -6.41
C TYR A 327 14.03 -8.11 -6.38
N ALA A 328 15.33 -7.88 -6.55
CA ALA A 328 15.89 -6.54 -6.66
C ALA A 328 15.34 -5.76 -7.84
N SER A 329 15.04 -6.45 -8.94
CA SER A 329 14.44 -5.82 -10.11
C SER A 329 13.02 -5.37 -9.86
N VAL A 330 12.28 -6.09 -9.02
CA VAL A 330 10.94 -5.67 -8.59
C VAL A 330 11.01 -4.44 -7.69
N ASP A 331 11.83 -4.48 -6.63
CA ASP A 331 11.95 -3.38 -5.68
C ASP A 331 12.55 -2.12 -6.33
N GLY A 332 13.60 -2.29 -7.13
CA GLY A 332 14.24 -1.22 -7.89
C GLY A 332 13.30 -0.58 -8.90
N LEU A 333 12.58 -1.37 -9.70
CA LEU A 333 11.61 -0.82 -10.65
C LEU A 333 10.45 -0.10 -9.94
N ARG A 334 9.86 -0.71 -8.91
CA ARG A 334 8.75 -0.12 -8.15
C ARG A 334 9.12 1.26 -7.62
N ALA A 335 10.29 1.35 -6.98
CA ALA A 335 10.82 2.59 -6.43
C ALA A 335 11.11 3.66 -7.49
N VAL A 336 11.87 3.32 -8.55
CA VAL A 336 12.20 4.25 -9.65
C VAL A 336 10.95 4.71 -10.39
N ALA A 337 9.93 3.86 -10.47
CA ALA A 337 8.66 4.20 -11.10
C ALA A 337 7.77 5.15 -10.27
N GLY A 338 8.17 5.46 -9.03
CA GLY A 338 7.39 6.30 -8.11
C GLY A 338 6.34 5.52 -7.32
N GLY A 339 6.41 4.19 -7.30
CA GLY A 339 5.47 3.33 -6.58
C GLY A 339 5.72 3.30 -5.08
N GLY A 340 4.65 3.13 -4.31
CA GLY A 340 4.70 2.63 -2.93
C GLY A 340 4.76 1.09 -2.92
N PHE A 341 4.12 0.43 -1.96
CA PHE A 341 4.02 -1.05 -1.92
C PHE A 341 2.85 -1.62 -2.76
N THR A 342 1.96 -0.77 -3.26
CA THR A 342 0.96 -1.12 -4.26
C THR A 342 0.62 0.13 -5.08
N ALA A 343 -0.11 -0.04 -6.18
CA ALA A 343 -0.58 1.03 -7.04
C ALA A 343 -1.95 0.67 -7.62
N ALA A 344 -2.75 1.67 -7.97
CA ALA A 344 -3.94 1.43 -8.78
C ALA A 344 -3.51 0.80 -10.13
N PRO A 345 -4.24 -0.21 -10.62
CA PRO A 345 -3.90 -0.86 -11.88
C PRO A 345 -4.00 0.16 -13.03
N PRO A 346 -3.02 0.22 -13.94
CA PRO A 346 -3.12 1.03 -15.14
C PRO A 346 -4.30 0.60 -16.03
N VAL A 347 -4.79 1.51 -16.87
CA VAL A 347 -5.76 1.16 -17.92
C VAL A 347 -5.07 0.23 -18.93
N PRO A 348 -5.64 -0.95 -19.24
CA PRO A 348 -5.05 -1.86 -20.22
C PRO A 348 -4.95 -1.26 -21.62
N VAL A 349 -3.90 -1.63 -22.36
CA VAL A 349 -3.80 -1.34 -23.80
C VAL A 349 -4.42 -2.45 -24.66
N THR A 350 -4.59 -3.65 -24.11
CA THR A 350 -5.30 -4.75 -24.78
C THR A 350 -6.76 -4.37 -25.03
N SER A 351 -7.14 -4.33 -26.31
CA SER A 351 -8.50 -3.96 -26.72
C SER A 351 -9.58 -4.80 -26.02
N GLY A 352 -10.58 -4.13 -25.44
CA GLY A 352 -11.70 -4.78 -24.74
C GLY A 352 -11.37 -5.35 -23.35
N ALA A 353 -10.11 -5.32 -22.91
CA ALA A 353 -9.77 -5.77 -21.57
C ALA A 353 -10.22 -4.74 -20.51
N PRO A 354 -11.02 -5.13 -19.50
CA PRO A 354 -11.38 -4.20 -18.44
C PRO A 354 -10.18 -3.92 -17.54
N GLN A 355 -10.12 -2.73 -16.94
CA GLN A 355 -9.11 -2.39 -15.92
C GLN A 355 -9.23 -3.31 -14.70
N TRP A 356 -10.46 -3.65 -14.31
CA TRP A 356 -10.76 -4.49 -13.16
C TRP A 356 -11.42 -5.81 -13.55
N VAL A 357 -11.07 -6.87 -12.82
CA VAL A 357 -11.83 -8.13 -12.81
C VAL A 357 -12.26 -8.44 -11.38
N ALA A 358 -13.50 -8.90 -11.23
CA ALA A 358 -14.10 -9.21 -9.94
C ALA A 358 -15.18 -10.29 -10.07
N GLN A 359 -15.40 -11.02 -8.98
CA GLN A 359 -16.61 -11.81 -8.78
C GLN A 359 -17.79 -10.87 -8.53
N SER A 360 -18.78 -10.86 -9.42
CA SER A 360 -19.89 -9.89 -9.40
C SER A 360 -21.04 -10.27 -8.46
N ALA A 361 -21.18 -11.55 -8.12
CA ALA A 361 -22.27 -12.05 -7.28
C ALA A 361 -21.83 -13.28 -6.47
N PHE A 362 -22.56 -13.60 -5.41
CA PHE A 362 -22.38 -14.87 -4.73
C PHE A 362 -22.75 -16.04 -5.63
N ALA A 363 -22.05 -17.17 -5.49
CA ALA A 363 -22.41 -18.42 -6.13
C ALA A 363 -23.15 -19.31 -5.11
N SER A 364 -24.41 -19.61 -5.38
CA SER A 364 -25.23 -20.45 -4.49
C SER A 364 -24.53 -21.79 -4.20
N GLY A 365 -24.46 -22.18 -2.94
CA GLY A 365 -23.81 -23.42 -2.49
C GLY A 365 -22.27 -23.36 -2.39
N THR A 366 -21.63 -22.25 -2.77
CA THR A 366 -20.17 -22.10 -2.65
C THR A 366 -19.81 -21.36 -1.37
N ALA A 367 -19.16 -22.05 -0.42
CA ALA A 367 -18.70 -21.44 0.83
C ALA A 367 -17.80 -20.22 0.57
N THR A 368 -17.99 -19.17 1.35
CA THR A 368 -17.29 -17.89 1.21
C THR A 368 -17.23 -17.17 2.55
N GLN A 369 -16.64 -15.98 2.55
CA GLN A 369 -16.55 -15.13 3.74
C GLN A 369 -16.63 -13.63 3.43
N LEU A 370 -17.00 -12.84 4.44
CA LEU A 370 -17.04 -11.37 4.38
C LEU A 370 -16.29 -10.76 5.57
N ALA A 371 -15.67 -9.61 5.33
CA ALA A 371 -15.00 -8.81 6.35
C ALA A 371 -16.03 -7.95 7.11
N LEU A 372 -16.09 -8.10 8.43
CA LEU A 372 -16.99 -7.37 9.32
C LEU A 372 -16.19 -6.62 10.40
N THR A 373 -16.50 -5.34 10.57
CA THR A 373 -16.04 -4.51 11.68
C THR A 373 -17.26 -4.04 12.49
N VAL A 374 -17.19 -4.14 13.83
CA VAL A 374 -18.21 -3.64 14.76
C VAL A 374 -17.57 -2.69 15.75
N ASP A 375 -18.06 -1.45 15.77
CA ASP A 375 -17.60 -0.35 16.63
C ASP A 375 -18.78 0.15 17.47
N ASP A 376 -18.76 -0.11 18.77
CA ASP A 376 -19.81 0.33 19.70
C ASP A 376 -19.58 1.75 20.26
N GLY A 377 -18.54 2.44 19.79
CA GLY A 377 -18.15 3.77 20.23
C GLY A 377 -17.42 3.82 21.57
N THR A 378 -17.11 2.68 22.20
CA THR A 378 -16.40 2.62 23.49
C THR A 378 -14.90 2.33 23.36
N GLY A 379 -14.41 2.14 22.13
CA GLY A 379 -13.02 1.76 21.84
C GLY A 379 -12.79 0.24 21.73
N GLY A 380 -13.78 -0.59 22.07
CA GLY A 380 -13.75 -2.05 21.92
C GLY A 380 -14.04 -2.52 20.50
N LEU A 381 -13.17 -2.18 19.54
CA LEU A 381 -13.34 -2.57 18.14
C LEU A 381 -13.33 -4.09 17.98
N LYS A 382 -14.35 -4.64 17.30
CA LYS A 382 -14.38 -6.04 16.90
C LYS A 382 -14.20 -6.16 15.40
N VAL A 383 -13.32 -7.06 14.99
CA VAL A 383 -12.98 -7.29 13.58
C VAL A 383 -12.98 -8.79 13.35
N CYS A 384 -13.64 -9.25 12.29
CA CYS A 384 -13.73 -10.66 11.98
C CYS A 384 -14.02 -10.94 10.52
N SER A 385 -13.56 -12.10 10.07
CA SER A 385 -14.08 -12.79 8.89
C SER A 385 -15.35 -13.55 9.28
N VAL A 386 -16.41 -13.45 8.48
CA VAL A 386 -17.68 -14.14 8.70
C VAL A 386 -17.88 -15.15 7.58
N ALA A 387 -17.76 -16.44 7.92
CA ALA A 387 -17.96 -17.53 6.97
C ALA A 387 -19.44 -17.90 6.83
N PHE A 388 -19.89 -18.15 5.60
CA PHE A 388 -21.23 -18.68 5.31
C PHE A 388 -21.31 -19.28 3.90
N THR A 389 -22.41 -19.99 3.63
CA THR A 389 -22.72 -20.50 2.29
C THR A 389 -23.95 -19.76 1.76
N PRO A 390 -23.79 -18.87 0.75
CA PRO A 390 -24.90 -18.13 0.16
C PRO A 390 -25.85 -19.08 -0.58
N THR A 391 -27.14 -18.72 -0.59
CA THR A 391 -28.20 -19.44 -1.31
C THR A 391 -28.67 -18.72 -2.57
N GLY A 392 -28.23 -17.47 -2.78
CA GLY A 392 -28.57 -16.63 -3.93
C GLY A 392 -27.41 -15.72 -4.34
N ALA A 393 -27.65 -14.84 -5.31
CA ALA A 393 -26.66 -13.92 -5.87
C ALA A 393 -26.24 -12.78 -4.92
N THR A 394 -27.10 -12.48 -3.93
CA THR A 394 -26.87 -11.52 -2.84
C THR A 394 -27.30 -12.15 -1.51
N THR A 395 -26.91 -11.52 -0.40
CA THR A 395 -27.42 -11.85 0.94
C THR A 395 -27.90 -10.57 1.64
N THR A 396 -28.32 -10.69 2.89
CA THR A 396 -28.76 -9.55 3.70
C THR A 396 -27.83 -9.33 4.89
N LEU A 397 -27.76 -8.10 5.39
CA LEU A 397 -27.00 -7.77 6.59
C LEU A 397 -27.45 -8.64 7.77
N GLY A 398 -28.75 -8.88 7.93
CA GLY A 398 -29.28 -9.76 8.97
C GLY A 398 -28.70 -11.16 8.88
N ALA A 399 -28.68 -11.77 7.69
CA ALA A 399 -28.11 -13.11 7.49
C ALA A 399 -26.59 -13.16 7.77
N VAL A 400 -25.84 -12.11 7.41
CA VAL A 400 -24.41 -12.02 7.74
C VAL A 400 -24.21 -11.93 9.25
N LEU A 401 -25.03 -11.13 9.95
CA LEU A 401 -24.94 -11.00 11.40
C LEU A 401 -25.34 -12.26 12.13
N ASP A 402 -26.35 -12.98 11.64
CA ASP A 402 -26.74 -14.28 12.18
C ASP A 402 -25.60 -15.28 12.01
N ALA A 403 -24.97 -15.35 10.83
CA ALA A 403 -23.79 -16.19 10.60
C ALA A 403 -22.61 -15.80 11.51
N ALA A 404 -22.38 -14.49 11.73
CA ALA A 404 -21.32 -14.00 12.59
C ALA A 404 -21.45 -14.44 14.06
N THR A 405 -22.64 -14.85 14.52
CA THR A 405 -22.82 -15.37 15.88
C THR A 405 -22.13 -16.71 16.11
N THR A 406 -21.93 -17.52 15.06
CA THR A 406 -21.40 -18.89 15.17
C THR A 406 -20.20 -19.17 14.26
N ALA A 407 -20.01 -18.39 13.20
CA ALA A 407 -19.01 -18.63 12.16
C ALA A 407 -18.09 -17.41 11.92
N ALA A 408 -17.90 -16.57 12.93
CA ALA A 408 -16.93 -15.49 12.90
C ALA A 408 -15.54 -15.97 13.34
N THR A 409 -14.50 -15.49 12.67
CA THR A 409 -13.09 -15.67 13.06
C THR A 409 -12.37 -14.32 13.09
N PRO A 410 -11.79 -13.90 14.23
CA PRO A 410 -11.95 -14.50 15.54
C PRO A 410 -13.42 -14.48 16.03
N THR A 411 -13.75 -15.35 16.97
CA THR A 411 -15.11 -15.46 17.54
C THR A 411 -15.46 -14.25 18.40
N GLY A 412 -16.75 -14.04 18.68
CA GLY A 412 -17.23 -12.98 19.58
C GLY A 412 -17.41 -11.61 18.94
N CYS A 413 -17.17 -11.51 17.63
CA CYS A 413 -17.44 -10.32 16.82
C CYS A 413 -18.90 -9.88 16.90
N VAL A 414 -19.83 -10.84 16.81
CA VAL A 414 -21.25 -10.67 17.08
C VAL A 414 -21.69 -11.71 18.12
N SER A 415 -22.28 -11.27 19.22
CA SER A 415 -22.85 -12.13 20.28
C SER A 415 -24.38 -12.13 20.27
N GLY A 416 -25.01 -11.20 19.57
CA GLY A 416 -26.46 -11.15 19.40
C GLY A 416 -26.92 -9.91 18.66
N VAL A 417 -28.06 -10.00 17.99
CA VAL A 417 -28.66 -8.93 17.18
C VAL A 417 -30.16 -8.86 17.47
N THR A 418 -30.70 -7.65 17.57
CA THR A 418 -32.14 -7.39 17.76
C THR A 418 -32.66 -6.44 16.68
N PRO A 419 -33.78 -6.77 16.01
CA PRO A 419 -34.51 -8.04 16.10
C PRO A 419 -33.67 -9.23 15.60
N ALA A 420 -33.98 -10.44 16.08
CA ALA A 420 -33.25 -11.66 15.71
C ALA A 420 -33.61 -12.15 14.29
N SER A 421 -34.70 -11.65 13.71
CA SER A 421 -35.18 -12.03 12.38
C SER A 421 -35.87 -10.85 11.68
N GLY A 422 -36.31 -11.07 10.43
CA GLY A 422 -36.95 -10.05 9.61
C GLY A 422 -35.96 -9.08 8.94
N THR A 423 -36.51 -8.01 8.36
CA THR A 423 -35.77 -7.05 7.51
C THR A 423 -35.65 -5.64 8.12
N GLY A 424 -36.25 -5.41 9.29
CA GLY A 424 -36.33 -4.09 9.93
C GLY A 424 -35.01 -3.53 10.46
N THR A 425 -35.10 -2.33 11.02
CA THR A 425 -33.98 -1.62 11.66
C THR A 425 -33.37 -2.42 12.82
N LEU A 426 -32.04 -2.42 12.90
CA LEU A 426 -31.31 -2.97 14.04
C LEU A 426 -31.53 -2.06 15.25
N THR A 427 -32.09 -2.61 16.32
CA THR A 427 -32.37 -1.90 17.57
C THR A 427 -31.34 -2.21 18.66
N SER A 428 -30.63 -3.33 18.56
CA SER A 428 -29.51 -3.68 19.43
C SER A 428 -28.53 -4.61 18.71
N LEU A 429 -27.25 -4.49 19.04
CA LEU A 429 -26.18 -5.39 18.59
C LEU A 429 -25.21 -5.58 19.76
N ASN A 430 -24.82 -6.82 20.04
CA ASN A 430 -23.95 -7.20 21.16
C ASN A 430 -24.42 -6.66 22.52
N GLY A 431 -25.74 -6.56 22.71
CA GLY A 431 -26.35 -6.03 23.95
C GLY A 431 -26.40 -4.49 24.03
N LYS A 432 -25.82 -3.77 23.06
CA LYS A 432 -25.86 -2.30 23.00
C LYS A 432 -27.09 -1.85 22.20
N ALA A 433 -28.09 -1.33 22.90
CA ALA A 433 -29.31 -0.80 22.29
C ALA A 433 -29.11 0.60 21.68
N ASN A 434 -29.97 0.95 20.72
CA ASN A 434 -30.15 2.34 20.28
C ASN A 434 -30.63 3.21 21.45
N SER A 435 -30.16 4.46 21.53
CA SER A 435 -30.56 5.40 22.58
C SER A 435 -30.55 6.84 22.05
N GLY A 436 -31.73 7.48 22.05
CA GLY A 436 -31.91 8.83 21.50
C GLY A 436 -31.49 8.88 20.03
N SER A 437 -30.59 9.81 19.70
CA SER A 437 -30.01 9.95 18.35
C SER A 437 -28.92 8.92 18.04
N ASN A 438 -28.45 8.15 19.03
CA ASN A 438 -27.41 7.16 18.83
C ASN A 438 -28.03 5.83 18.40
N THR A 439 -27.93 5.55 17.09
CA THR A 439 -28.41 4.31 16.49
C THR A 439 -27.28 3.53 15.84
N TRP A 440 -27.48 2.23 15.66
CA TRP A 440 -26.61 1.44 14.80
C TRP A 440 -26.70 1.87 13.34
N LYS A 441 -25.55 2.15 12.75
CA LYS A 441 -25.40 2.46 11.33
C LYS A 441 -24.47 1.48 10.65
N VAL A 442 -24.67 1.28 9.36
CA VAL A 442 -23.86 0.42 8.49
C VAL A 442 -23.22 1.22 7.37
N SER A 443 -21.96 0.95 7.11
CA SER A 443 -21.24 1.31 5.89
C SER A 443 -20.89 0.02 5.17
N VAL A 444 -21.13 0.00 3.86
CA VAL A 444 -20.78 -1.11 2.97
C VAL A 444 -19.79 -0.60 1.94
N ASP A 445 -18.61 -1.23 1.84
CA ASP A 445 -17.56 -0.87 0.89
C ASP A 445 -17.14 0.61 0.94
N GLY A 446 -17.06 1.15 2.17
CA GLY A 446 -16.65 2.54 2.39
C GLY A 446 -17.71 3.58 2.06
N SER A 447 -18.96 3.17 1.78
CA SER A 447 -20.08 4.11 1.64
C SER A 447 -20.34 4.89 2.94
N SER A 448 -21.00 6.04 2.85
CA SER A 448 -21.42 6.80 4.04
C SER A 448 -22.28 5.95 4.97
N PHE A 449 -22.08 6.09 6.28
CA PHE A 449 -22.87 5.39 7.28
C PHE A 449 -24.35 5.77 7.19
N ALA A 450 -25.21 4.77 7.02
CA ALA A 450 -26.66 4.91 6.99
C ALA A 450 -27.30 4.00 8.05
N GLY A 451 -28.59 4.20 8.36
CA GLY A 451 -29.29 3.36 9.34
C GLY A 451 -29.16 1.87 9.01
N ALA A 452 -28.73 1.07 9.99
CA ALA A 452 -28.55 -0.36 9.80
C ALA A 452 -29.91 -1.05 9.82
N THR A 453 -30.28 -1.69 8.69
CA THR A 453 -31.47 -2.54 8.59
C THR A 453 -31.04 -3.96 8.25
N ARG A 454 -31.72 -4.96 8.82
CA ARG A 454 -31.43 -6.37 8.54
C ARG A 454 -31.60 -6.68 7.06
N GLY A 455 -32.54 -6.04 6.38
CA GLY A 455 -32.79 -6.20 4.95
C GLY A 455 -31.80 -5.48 4.02
N LYS A 456 -30.78 -4.78 4.54
CA LYS A 456 -29.74 -4.18 3.70
C LYS A 456 -29.09 -5.26 2.84
N VAL A 457 -29.13 -5.07 1.52
CA VAL A 457 -28.50 -5.97 0.54
C VAL A 457 -27.00 -5.92 0.71
N ILE A 458 -26.38 -7.11 0.74
CA ILE A 458 -24.95 -7.34 0.79
C ILE A 458 -24.57 -8.17 -0.43
N ASN A 459 -23.54 -7.74 -1.15
CA ASN A 459 -23.02 -8.39 -2.34
C ASN A 459 -21.75 -9.17 -2.02
N ALA A 460 -21.30 -9.98 -2.99
CA ALA A 460 -20.03 -10.69 -2.89
C ALA A 460 -18.88 -9.70 -2.65
N GLY A 461 -18.04 -10.01 -1.66
CA GLY A 461 -16.85 -9.22 -1.33
C GLY A 461 -17.09 -7.88 -0.66
N ASP A 462 -18.33 -7.56 -0.28
CA ASP A 462 -18.62 -6.35 0.48
C ASP A 462 -17.88 -6.37 1.83
N THR A 463 -17.18 -5.28 2.12
CA THR A 463 -16.66 -4.98 3.47
C THR A 463 -17.75 -4.28 4.27
N ILE A 464 -18.00 -4.74 5.48
CA ILE A 464 -19.13 -4.28 6.31
C ILE A 464 -18.57 -3.63 7.56
N ALA A 465 -18.94 -2.38 7.81
CA ALA A 465 -18.64 -1.69 9.05
C ALA A 465 -19.92 -1.26 9.74
N LEU A 466 -20.12 -1.72 10.98
CA LEU A 466 -21.19 -1.30 11.86
C LEU A 466 -20.65 -0.34 12.90
N ARG A 467 -21.34 0.78 13.11
CA ARG A 467 -20.95 1.78 14.10
C ARG A 467 -22.16 2.29 14.87
N TRP A 468 -22.02 2.37 16.18
CA TRP A 468 -23.03 3.00 17.05
C TRP A 468 -22.79 4.51 17.12
N GLY A 469 -23.83 5.31 16.88
CA GLY A 469 -23.78 6.77 17.02
C GLY A 469 -22.96 7.52 15.97
N SER A 470 -22.67 6.92 14.80
CA SER A 470 -22.09 7.64 13.66
C SER A 470 -23.11 8.52 12.95
#